data_AF-A0A538Q969-F1
#
_entry.id   AF-A0A538Q969-F1
#
_cell.length_a   1.000
_cell.length_b   1.000
_cell.length_c   1.000
_cell.angle_alpha   90.00
_cell.angle_beta   90.00
_cell.angle_gamma   90.00
#
_symmetry.space_group_name_H-M   'P 1'
#
loop_
_entity.id
_entity.type
_entity.pdbx_description
1 polymer ?
#
loop_
_entity_poly.entity_id
_entity_poly.type
_entity_poly.pdbx_seq_one_letter_code
_entity_poly.pdbx_strand_id
1 'polypeptide(L)'
;MHDRHDRHREPGRGPTVHEHGAMPATHAVGKRTLTEGLEAHGPEAATDPVSALIAKVKRAALAGHARHALELMATADPATQDQIAVAIGPEARHAFARNMPTDIGDSRPTRESSKILFDHTPDSERSTLELLFEARFRLKIGSHPVTQHPRKFDAEGLRRLWLDFQKLPADQVAHNWAVATLDRYQDHDDKDPTHGHGAFSYPQNGPGEIDLSYRDQIIENGGTTDHDRPGDPLHGVNRFDEVARHEIGHAVDRELGLPSFNHLAKTPEAGHQQNWFDPPGYRQAAEQMVTDSGGPIHRLPASERRHVIDAMVMSMEHSDTSYFRRAIDHAHEHGDVKNDPVYHAMIKSLAVDNPWLDTKAIAGRHYHQAYKGTLQLGAGAQWFSYREDAWKKHRVSEYQFRSTQEWFAEAYAAFYTPVPGKPKGALLEEKLPETHKWFVAHVDNKRAVAKESKAAHKKDKAPKKP
;
A
#
# COMPACT_ATOMS: atom_id res chain seq x y z
N MET A 1 8.29 20.06 40.62
CA MET A 1 7.49 21.20 41.14
C MET A 1 6.87 21.91 39.96
N HIS A 2 5.59 21.67 39.68
CA HIS A 2 4.68 22.58 38.96
C HIS A 2 3.26 22.03 39.15
N ASP A 3 2.42 22.87 39.75
CA ASP A 3 1.05 22.62 40.20
C ASP A 3 0.10 22.23 39.07
N ARG A 4 -0.78 21.25 39.33
CA ARG A 4 -2.01 21.03 38.56
C ARG A 4 -3.20 21.19 39.49
N HIS A 5 -4.04 22.17 39.16
CA HIS A 5 -5.31 22.43 39.83
C HIS A 5 -6.37 21.40 39.43
N ASP A 6 -6.89 20.70 40.44
CA ASP A 6 -8.15 19.97 40.42
C ASP A 6 -9.36 20.91 40.31
N ARG A 7 -10.38 20.50 39.54
CA ARG A 7 -11.77 20.94 39.74
C ARG A 7 -12.73 19.76 39.59
N HIS A 8 -13.21 19.31 40.73
CA HIS A 8 -14.42 18.53 40.93
C HIS A 8 -15.67 19.30 40.48
N ARG A 9 -16.66 18.58 39.93
CA ARG A 9 -18.08 18.94 40.08
C ARG A 9 -18.95 17.68 40.09
N GLU A 10 -19.61 17.49 41.22
CA GLU A 10 -20.62 16.47 41.49
C GLU A 10 -22.07 17.04 41.40
N PRO A 11 -23.13 16.21 41.50
CA PRO A 11 -24.39 16.36 40.77
C PRO A 11 -25.61 16.80 41.62
N GLY A 12 -26.74 17.12 40.98
CA GLY A 12 -28.06 17.28 41.63
C GLY A 12 -29.21 17.25 40.62
N ARG A 13 -30.06 16.21 40.64
CA ARG A 13 -31.45 16.15 41.16
C ARG A 13 -32.52 16.97 40.40
N GLY A 14 -33.48 16.26 39.77
CA GLY A 14 -34.85 16.77 39.49
C GLY A 14 -35.77 16.56 40.71
N PRO A 15 -37.10 16.41 40.58
CA PRO A 15 -38.07 16.80 39.52
C PRO A 15 -39.26 17.64 40.09
N THR A 16 -40.26 18.01 39.29
CA THR A 16 -41.65 18.26 39.77
C THR A 16 -42.69 18.29 38.63
N VAL A 17 -43.92 17.92 38.99
CA VAL A 17 -45.10 17.54 38.19
C VAL A 17 -46.25 18.53 38.47
N HIS A 18 -47.19 18.74 37.51
CA HIS A 18 -48.67 18.88 37.64
C HIS A 18 -49.22 19.34 36.26
N GLU A 19 -50.01 18.57 35.50
CA GLU A 19 -51.46 18.24 35.58
C GLU A 19 -52.44 19.43 35.38
N HIS A 20 -53.20 19.47 34.27
CA HIS A 20 -54.63 19.07 34.18
C HIS A 20 -55.40 19.60 32.94
N GLY A 21 -56.31 18.75 32.44
CA GLY A 21 -57.62 19.10 31.85
C GLY A 21 -57.69 19.05 30.32
N ALA A 22 -58.70 18.50 29.63
CA ALA A 22 -59.86 17.65 29.94
C ALA A 22 -60.48 17.26 28.57
N MET A 23 -60.90 16.00 28.40
CA MET A 23 -61.78 15.52 27.33
C MET A 23 -63.26 15.69 27.75
N PRO A 24 -64.22 15.66 26.80
CA PRO A 24 -65.04 14.44 26.74
C PRO A 24 -65.42 13.94 25.33
N ALA A 25 -65.66 12.63 25.29
CA ALA A 25 -66.32 11.82 24.26
C ALA A 25 -67.85 12.13 24.22
N THR A 26 -68.75 11.69 23.34
CA THR A 26 -68.88 10.70 22.25
C THR A 26 -70.28 10.97 21.65
N HIS A 27 -70.55 10.69 20.38
CA HIS A 27 -71.73 9.93 19.92
C HIS A 27 -71.70 9.71 18.39
N ALA A 28 -72.21 8.55 17.99
CA ALA A 28 -72.11 7.97 16.66
C ALA A 28 -73.45 8.00 15.89
N VAL A 29 -73.33 7.62 14.61
CA VAL A 29 -74.34 7.04 13.70
C VAL A 29 -75.13 8.04 12.83
N GLY A 30 -74.74 8.07 11.55
CA GLY A 30 -75.59 8.47 10.44
C GLY A 30 -75.23 7.66 9.19
N LYS A 31 -76.03 6.65 8.87
CA LYS A 31 -75.97 5.90 7.60
C LYS A 31 -76.35 6.83 6.43
N ARG A 32 -75.51 6.91 5.40
CA ARG A 32 -75.94 7.21 4.02
C ARG A 32 -75.25 6.25 3.06
N THR A 33 -76.10 5.60 2.28
CA THR A 33 -75.79 4.67 1.19
C THR A 33 -75.51 5.41 -0.12
N LEU A 34 -74.85 4.67 -1.02
CA LEU A 34 -74.96 4.72 -2.48
C LEU A 34 -74.20 5.82 -3.25
N THR A 35 -73.17 5.34 -3.95
CA THR A 35 -72.82 5.65 -5.35
C THR A 35 -72.80 7.12 -5.75
N GLU A 36 -71.62 7.72 -5.71
CA GLU A 36 -71.21 8.81 -6.60
C GLU A 36 -69.70 9.00 -6.46
N GLY A 37 -68.97 8.94 -7.58
CA GLY A 37 -67.51 9.07 -7.60
C GLY A 37 -66.74 7.88 -8.17
N LEU A 38 -67.33 7.11 -9.09
CA LEU A 38 -66.56 6.43 -10.15
C LEU A 38 -66.08 7.52 -11.12
N GLU A 39 -65.14 8.36 -10.69
CA GLU A 39 -64.24 8.99 -11.65
C GLU A 39 -63.31 7.89 -12.12
N ALA A 40 -63.45 7.57 -13.41
CA ALA A 40 -62.54 6.70 -14.11
C ALA A 40 -61.11 7.21 -13.88
N HIS A 41 -60.37 6.53 -13.01
CA HIS A 41 -58.93 6.44 -13.17
C HIS A 41 -58.71 5.93 -14.59
N GLY A 42 -58.38 6.86 -15.50
CA GLY A 42 -57.83 6.51 -16.80
C GLY A 42 -56.68 5.52 -16.58
N PRO A 43 -56.39 4.64 -17.56
CA PRO A 43 -55.35 3.63 -17.39
C PRO A 43 -54.08 4.34 -16.93
N GLU A 44 -53.68 4.08 -15.67
CA GLU A 44 -52.42 4.51 -15.12
C GLU A 44 -51.38 4.07 -16.13
N ALA A 45 -50.77 5.03 -16.84
CA ALA A 45 -49.89 4.75 -17.95
C ALA A 45 -48.89 3.71 -17.47
N ALA A 46 -48.89 2.52 -18.08
CA ALA A 46 -48.06 1.41 -17.66
C ALA A 46 -46.65 1.95 -17.50
N THR A 47 -46.20 2.03 -16.24
CA THR A 47 -44.95 2.71 -15.93
C THR A 47 -43.87 1.96 -16.69
N ASP A 48 -43.16 2.68 -17.58
CA ASP A 48 -42.10 2.11 -18.38
C ASP A 48 -41.21 1.21 -17.49
N PRO A 49 -40.95 -0.06 -17.88
CA PRO A 49 -40.27 -1.01 -17.01
C PRO A 49 -38.93 -0.52 -16.46
N VAL A 50 -38.20 0.28 -17.24
CA VAL A 50 -36.94 0.89 -16.81
C VAL A 50 -37.19 1.95 -15.73
N SER A 51 -38.12 2.87 -15.97
CA SER A 51 -38.54 3.89 -14.99
C SER A 51 -39.03 3.27 -13.67
N ALA A 52 -39.78 2.16 -13.75
CA ALA A 52 -40.22 1.41 -12.57
C ALA A 52 -39.03 0.77 -11.82
N LEU A 53 -38.04 0.23 -12.54
CA LEU A 53 -36.83 -0.33 -11.93
C LEU A 53 -35.97 0.75 -11.27
N ILE A 54 -35.76 1.89 -11.92
CA ILE A 54 -35.05 3.05 -11.35
C ILE A 54 -35.70 3.47 -10.03
N ALA A 55 -37.03 3.58 -9.99
CA ALA A 55 -37.75 3.95 -8.78
C ALA A 55 -37.59 2.91 -7.65
N LYS A 56 -37.55 1.61 -7.98
CA LYS A 56 -37.31 0.53 -7.01
C LYS A 56 -35.88 0.57 -6.46
N VAL A 57 -34.88 0.71 -7.33
CA VAL A 57 -33.47 0.82 -6.93
C VAL A 57 -33.26 2.05 -6.04
N LYS A 58 -33.78 3.21 -6.45
CA LYS A 58 -33.71 4.45 -5.68
C LYS A 58 -34.34 4.30 -4.29
N ARG A 59 -35.53 3.72 -4.20
CA ARG A 59 -36.22 3.50 -2.92
C ARG A 59 -35.45 2.55 -2.00
N ALA A 60 -34.91 1.46 -2.55
CA ALA A 60 -34.09 0.52 -1.80
C ALA A 60 -32.81 1.19 -1.27
N ALA A 61 -32.13 1.97 -2.11
CA ALA A 61 -30.93 2.73 -1.72
C ALA A 61 -31.20 3.73 -0.58
N LEU A 62 -32.24 4.55 -0.71
CA LEU A 62 -32.62 5.53 0.31
C LEU A 62 -33.08 4.88 1.63
N ALA A 63 -33.63 3.67 1.56
CA ALA A 63 -33.97 2.88 2.74
C ALA A 63 -32.75 2.21 3.41
N GLY A 64 -31.53 2.40 2.89
CA GLY A 64 -30.32 1.76 3.39
C GLY A 64 -30.16 0.30 2.96
N HIS A 65 -30.99 -0.20 2.04
CA HIS A 65 -30.95 -1.58 1.54
C HIS A 65 -30.01 -1.69 0.32
N ALA A 66 -28.73 -1.32 0.47
CA ALA A 66 -27.77 -1.26 -0.64
C ALA A 66 -27.58 -2.60 -1.36
N ARG A 67 -27.53 -3.73 -0.62
CA ARG A 67 -27.46 -5.09 -1.21
C ARG A 67 -28.62 -5.33 -2.19
N HIS A 68 -29.84 -5.09 -1.72
CA HIS A 68 -31.04 -5.28 -2.52
C HIS A 68 -31.07 -4.34 -3.73
N ALA A 69 -30.64 -3.09 -3.55
CA ALA A 69 -30.53 -2.13 -4.65
C ALA A 69 -29.55 -2.59 -5.75
N LEU A 70 -28.39 -3.18 -5.39
CA LEU A 70 -27.47 -3.77 -6.37
C LEU A 70 -28.05 -5.01 -7.03
N GLU A 71 -28.69 -5.88 -6.27
CA GLU A 71 -29.30 -7.09 -6.82
C GLU A 71 -30.37 -6.73 -7.85
N LEU A 72 -31.20 -5.70 -7.57
CA LEU A 72 -32.15 -5.14 -8.52
C LEU A 72 -31.45 -4.54 -9.75
N MET A 73 -30.40 -3.74 -9.56
CA MET A 73 -29.62 -3.17 -10.68
C MET A 73 -29.00 -4.26 -11.55
N ALA A 74 -28.44 -5.32 -10.94
CA ALA A 74 -27.81 -6.44 -11.63
C ALA A 74 -28.79 -7.32 -12.42
N THR A 75 -30.11 -7.17 -12.24
CA THR A 75 -31.12 -7.83 -13.09
C THR A 75 -31.28 -7.19 -14.46
N ALA A 76 -30.78 -5.96 -14.64
CA ALA A 76 -30.91 -5.22 -15.88
C ALA A 76 -29.72 -5.45 -16.81
N ASP A 77 -29.91 -5.20 -18.11
CA ASP A 77 -28.81 -5.13 -19.07
C ASP A 77 -27.87 -3.94 -18.77
N PRO A 78 -26.63 -3.93 -19.29
CA PRO A 78 -25.67 -2.86 -19.01
C PRO A 78 -26.15 -1.44 -19.33
N ALA A 79 -26.87 -1.23 -20.44
CA ALA A 79 -27.35 0.10 -20.82
C ALA A 79 -28.42 0.61 -19.85
N THR A 80 -29.27 -0.29 -19.36
CA THR A 80 -30.24 0.03 -18.30
C THR A 80 -29.54 0.27 -16.96
N GLN A 81 -28.46 -0.45 -16.65
CA GLN A 81 -27.65 -0.18 -15.45
C GLN A 81 -27.02 1.22 -15.46
N ASP A 82 -26.51 1.66 -16.61
CA ASP A 82 -26.00 3.04 -16.78
C ASP A 82 -27.10 4.08 -16.53
N GLN A 83 -28.28 3.87 -17.11
CA GLN A 83 -29.44 4.75 -16.88
C GLN A 83 -29.83 4.81 -15.41
N ILE A 84 -29.84 3.68 -14.71
CA ILE A 84 -30.09 3.62 -13.27
C ILE A 84 -29.06 4.44 -12.51
N ALA A 85 -27.77 4.22 -12.75
CA ALA A 85 -26.69 4.88 -12.00
C ALA A 85 -26.74 6.41 -12.11
N VAL A 86 -27.13 6.94 -13.29
CA VAL A 86 -27.37 8.37 -13.51
C VAL A 86 -28.66 8.83 -12.83
N ALA A 87 -29.79 8.15 -13.06
CA ALA A 87 -31.13 8.62 -12.73
C ALA A 87 -31.51 8.52 -11.23
N ILE A 88 -30.87 7.64 -10.45
CA ILE A 88 -31.17 7.53 -9.01
C ILE A 88 -30.82 8.81 -8.23
N GLY A 89 -29.85 9.60 -8.73
CA GLY A 89 -29.45 10.89 -8.17
C GLY A 89 -28.44 10.81 -7.01
N PRO A 90 -27.89 11.97 -6.60
CA PRO A 90 -26.77 12.06 -5.64
C PRO A 90 -27.09 11.48 -4.27
N GLU A 91 -28.26 11.79 -3.72
CA GLU A 91 -28.68 11.33 -2.39
C GLU A 91 -28.78 9.81 -2.35
N ALA A 92 -29.37 9.21 -3.39
CA ALA A 92 -29.50 7.76 -3.48
C ALA A 92 -28.15 7.09 -3.69
N ARG A 93 -27.26 7.62 -4.54
CA ARG A 93 -25.88 7.12 -4.70
C ARG A 93 -25.09 7.19 -3.40
N HIS A 94 -25.22 8.28 -2.65
CA HIS A 94 -24.53 8.43 -1.37
C HIS A 94 -25.07 7.46 -0.32
N ALA A 95 -26.40 7.37 -0.18
CA ALA A 95 -27.04 6.41 0.73
C ALA A 95 -26.69 4.97 0.35
N PHE A 96 -26.62 4.69 -0.95
CA PHE A 96 -26.16 3.44 -1.51
C PHE A 96 -24.73 3.14 -1.02
N ALA A 97 -23.78 4.05 -1.26
CA ALA A 97 -22.36 3.84 -0.95
C ALA A 97 -22.13 3.67 0.57
N ARG A 98 -22.79 4.49 1.39
CA ARG A 98 -22.69 4.44 2.85
C ARG A 98 -23.16 3.12 3.47
N ASN A 99 -24.12 2.46 2.84
CA ASN A 99 -24.68 1.20 3.32
C ASN A 99 -24.20 -0.02 2.53
N MET A 100 -23.27 0.16 1.58
CA MET A 100 -22.74 -0.95 0.79
C MET A 100 -21.95 -1.88 1.72
N PRO A 101 -22.34 -3.14 1.88
CA PRO A 101 -21.56 -4.10 2.65
C PRO A 101 -20.24 -4.38 1.93
N THR A 102 -19.17 -4.51 2.71
CA THR A 102 -17.81 -4.69 2.19
C THR A 102 -17.62 -6.04 1.47
N ASP A 103 -18.50 -7.02 1.69
CA ASP A 103 -18.51 -8.30 0.99
C ASP A 103 -19.21 -8.30 -0.37
N ILE A 104 -19.90 -7.21 -0.69
CA ILE A 104 -20.57 -7.06 -1.98
C ILE A 104 -19.59 -6.49 -2.99
N GLY A 105 -19.33 -7.23 -4.07
CA GLY A 105 -18.26 -6.95 -5.02
C GLY A 105 -17.34 -8.15 -5.28
N ASP A 106 -17.47 -9.22 -4.47
CA ASP A 106 -16.78 -10.48 -4.74
C ASP A 106 -17.48 -11.29 -5.83
N SER A 107 -18.80 -11.17 -5.98
CA SER A 107 -19.55 -11.77 -7.08
C SER A 107 -19.54 -10.87 -8.32
N ARG A 108 -19.36 -11.46 -9.51
CA ARG A 108 -19.23 -10.71 -10.76
C ARG A 108 -20.39 -9.72 -11.00
N PRO A 109 -21.68 -10.09 -10.87
CA PRO A 109 -22.77 -9.16 -11.16
C PRO A 109 -22.74 -7.92 -10.26
N THR A 110 -22.47 -8.10 -8.96
CA THR A 110 -22.42 -6.98 -8.01
C THR A 110 -21.18 -6.11 -8.18
N ARG A 111 -20.06 -6.71 -8.63
CA ARG A 111 -18.82 -6.00 -8.98
C ARG A 111 -18.99 -5.07 -10.18
N GLU A 112 -19.68 -5.52 -11.22
CA GLU A 112 -19.95 -4.68 -12.39
C GLU A 112 -20.90 -3.53 -12.01
N SER A 113 -21.97 -3.81 -11.28
CA SER A 113 -22.90 -2.75 -10.87
C SER A 113 -22.28 -1.73 -9.91
N SER A 114 -21.38 -2.13 -8.99
CA SER A 114 -20.64 -1.18 -8.16
C SER A 114 -19.67 -0.32 -8.96
N LYS A 115 -19.01 -0.91 -9.97
CA LYS A 115 -18.19 -0.16 -10.93
C LYS A 115 -19.01 0.87 -11.70
N ILE A 116 -20.17 0.49 -12.22
CA ILE A 116 -21.06 1.40 -12.96
C ILE A 116 -21.49 2.56 -12.05
N LEU A 117 -21.87 2.29 -10.80
CA LEU A 117 -22.18 3.36 -9.84
C LEU A 117 -20.99 4.30 -9.61
N PHE A 118 -19.78 3.76 -9.48
CA PHE A 118 -18.56 4.55 -9.31
C PHE A 118 -18.24 5.41 -10.54
N ASP A 119 -18.31 4.83 -11.74
CA ASP A 119 -18.03 5.51 -13.00
C ASP A 119 -19.01 6.67 -13.24
N HIS A 120 -20.30 6.48 -12.92
CA HIS A 120 -21.35 7.51 -13.10
C HIS A 120 -21.53 8.45 -11.90
N THR A 121 -20.78 8.28 -10.81
CA THR A 121 -20.77 9.25 -9.71
C THR A 121 -19.94 10.45 -10.14
N PRO A 122 -20.49 11.69 -10.19
CA PRO A 122 -19.73 12.89 -10.56
C PRO A 122 -18.58 13.19 -9.61
N ASP A 123 -17.53 13.85 -10.10
CA ASP A 123 -16.35 14.22 -9.29
C ASP A 123 -16.70 15.18 -8.13
N SER A 124 -17.76 15.98 -8.29
CA SER A 124 -18.30 16.82 -7.23
C SER A 124 -18.87 16.02 -6.05
N GLU A 125 -19.20 14.74 -6.25
CA GLU A 125 -19.66 13.80 -5.23
C GLU A 125 -18.50 12.97 -4.65
N ARG A 126 -17.33 13.60 -4.46
CA ARG A 126 -16.08 12.98 -3.98
C ARG A 126 -16.24 12.04 -2.78
N SER A 127 -17.06 12.40 -1.78
CA SER A 127 -17.30 11.52 -0.61
C SER A 127 -18.05 10.24 -0.96
N THR A 128 -18.90 10.26 -1.99
CA THR A 128 -19.55 9.07 -2.53
C THR A 128 -18.55 8.18 -3.26
N LEU A 129 -17.62 8.77 -4.03
CA LEU A 129 -16.52 8.02 -4.66
C LEU A 129 -15.64 7.32 -3.61
N GLU A 130 -15.28 8.00 -2.52
CA GLU A 130 -14.54 7.40 -1.40
C GLU A 130 -15.29 6.18 -0.86
N LEU A 131 -16.57 6.32 -0.46
CA LEU A 131 -17.36 5.22 0.10
C LEU A 131 -17.50 4.02 -0.86
N LEU A 132 -17.70 4.28 -2.16
CA LEU A 132 -17.76 3.21 -3.18
C LEU A 132 -16.41 2.50 -3.34
N PHE A 133 -15.31 3.26 -3.32
CA PHE A 133 -13.95 2.70 -3.34
C PHE A 133 -13.68 1.84 -2.11
N GLU A 134 -13.98 2.37 -0.92
CA GLU A 134 -13.80 1.66 0.35
C GLU A 134 -14.60 0.36 0.38
N ALA A 135 -15.85 0.38 -0.08
CA ALA A 135 -16.68 -0.81 -0.12
C ALA A 135 -16.14 -1.86 -1.11
N ARG A 136 -15.67 -1.41 -2.29
CA ARG A 136 -15.16 -2.32 -3.34
C ARG A 136 -13.84 -2.99 -2.96
N PHE A 137 -12.93 -2.23 -2.35
CA PHE A 137 -11.56 -2.66 -2.06
C PHE A 137 -11.33 -2.94 -0.58
N ARG A 138 -12.34 -2.77 0.28
CA ARG A 138 -12.26 -2.98 1.74
C ARG A 138 -11.09 -2.25 2.41
N LEU A 139 -10.68 -1.13 1.83
CA LEU A 139 -9.68 -0.22 2.37
C LEU A 139 -10.41 0.99 2.91
N LYS A 140 -9.99 1.52 4.06
CA LYS A 140 -10.44 2.84 4.51
C LYS A 140 -9.62 3.90 3.82
N ILE A 141 -10.27 4.91 3.25
CA ILE A 141 -9.60 6.10 2.79
C ILE A 141 -9.44 7.02 4.00
N GLY A 142 -8.21 7.21 4.44
CA GLY A 142 -7.89 8.14 5.51
C GLY A 142 -7.13 9.36 5.00
N SER A 143 -6.60 10.09 5.97
CA SER A 143 -5.84 11.32 5.78
C SER A 143 -4.85 11.50 6.94
N HIS A 144 -4.28 10.42 7.46
CA HIS A 144 -3.48 10.38 8.69
C HIS A 144 -1.96 10.58 8.41
N PRO A 145 -1.05 10.66 9.42
CA PRO A 145 -0.09 11.77 9.51
C PRO A 145 1.35 11.26 9.71
N VAL A 146 1.72 10.10 9.14
CA VAL A 146 3.10 9.62 9.28
C VAL A 146 4.04 10.62 8.60
N THR A 147 3.52 11.27 7.56
CA THR A 147 4.15 12.34 6.80
C THR A 147 3.51 13.70 7.13
N GLN A 148 4.33 14.74 7.23
CA GLN A 148 3.86 16.11 7.38
C GLN A 148 2.98 16.44 6.16
N HIS A 149 1.79 17.03 6.36
CA HIS A 149 0.82 17.48 5.33
C HIS A 149 -0.18 16.43 4.80
N PRO A 150 -1.17 16.02 5.62
CA PRO A 150 -2.26 15.17 5.16
C PRO A 150 -3.07 15.82 4.04
N ARG A 151 -3.47 15.01 3.06
CA ARG A 151 -4.36 15.39 1.97
C ARG A 151 -5.52 14.40 1.88
N LYS A 152 -6.55 14.76 1.12
CA LYS A 152 -7.61 13.82 0.75
C LYS A 152 -7.43 13.43 -0.69
N PHE A 153 -7.78 12.21 -1.06
CA PHE A 153 -7.86 11.85 -2.47
C PHE A 153 -8.88 12.74 -3.19
N ASP A 154 -8.49 13.22 -4.36
CA ASP A 154 -9.40 13.83 -5.32
C ASP A 154 -10.10 12.73 -6.14
N ALA A 155 -11.08 13.12 -6.94
CA ALA A 155 -11.84 12.17 -7.75
C ALA A 155 -10.96 11.48 -8.80
N GLU A 156 -9.99 12.19 -9.37
CA GLU A 156 -9.11 11.66 -10.41
C GLU A 156 -8.21 10.54 -9.87
N GLY A 157 -7.56 10.77 -8.73
CA GLY A 157 -6.74 9.77 -8.04
C GLY A 157 -7.55 8.54 -7.63
N LEU A 158 -8.78 8.73 -7.11
CA LEU A 158 -9.68 7.59 -6.80
C LEU A 158 -10.03 6.80 -8.06
N ARG A 159 -10.33 7.47 -9.18
CA ARG A 159 -10.65 6.79 -10.44
C ARG A 159 -9.45 6.03 -10.97
N ARG A 160 -8.26 6.61 -10.90
CA ARG A 160 -7.03 5.94 -11.34
C ARG A 160 -6.72 4.71 -10.49
N LEU A 161 -6.77 4.84 -9.16
CA LEU A 161 -6.62 3.70 -8.25
C LEU A 161 -7.65 2.62 -8.50
N TRP A 162 -8.91 2.97 -8.76
CA TRP A 162 -9.93 1.99 -9.09
C TRP A 162 -9.53 1.17 -10.31
N LEU A 163 -9.10 1.85 -11.38
CA LEU A 163 -8.67 1.22 -12.63
C LEU A 163 -7.47 0.30 -12.43
N ASP A 164 -6.57 0.64 -11.51
CA ASP A 164 -5.38 -0.15 -11.23
C ASP A 164 -5.67 -1.33 -10.28
N PHE A 165 -6.27 -1.07 -9.13
CA PHE A 165 -6.57 -2.09 -8.12
C PHE A 165 -7.55 -3.16 -8.63
N GLN A 166 -8.46 -2.83 -9.54
CA GLN A 166 -9.35 -3.84 -10.14
C GLN A 166 -8.62 -4.87 -11.00
N LYS A 167 -7.39 -4.57 -11.46
CA LYS A 167 -6.55 -5.51 -12.23
C LYS A 167 -5.80 -6.48 -11.32
N LEU A 168 -5.70 -6.16 -10.03
CA LEU A 168 -5.06 -7.00 -9.04
C LEU A 168 -6.00 -8.12 -8.56
N PRO A 169 -5.47 -9.27 -8.13
CA PRO A 169 -6.26 -10.30 -7.47
C PRO A 169 -7.00 -9.73 -6.24
N ALA A 170 -8.31 -10.00 -6.15
CA ALA A 170 -9.15 -9.43 -5.11
C ALA A 170 -8.67 -9.81 -3.69
N ASP A 171 -8.05 -10.98 -3.53
CA ASP A 171 -7.48 -11.46 -2.28
C ASP A 171 -6.14 -10.81 -1.91
N GLN A 172 -5.55 -9.98 -2.78
CA GLN A 172 -4.33 -9.22 -2.52
C GLN A 172 -4.61 -7.77 -2.12
N VAL A 173 -5.78 -7.26 -2.48
CA VAL A 173 -6.25 -5.91 -2.13
C VAL A 173 -7.36 -5.99 -1.09
N ALA A 174 -8.54 -6.49 -1.49
CA ALA A 174 -9.75 -6.45 -0.67
C ALA A 174 -9.77 -7.43 0.50
N HIS A 175 -9.12 -8.59 0.38
CA HIS A 175 -9.09 -9.59 1.46
C HIS A 175 -7.71 -9.75 2.09
N ASN A 176 -6.83 -8.77 1.87
CA ASN A 176 -5.52 -8.79 2.46
C ASN A 176 -5.55 -8.13 3.84
N TRP A 177 -5.43 -8.94 4.90
CA TRP A 177 -5.43 -8.44 6.27
C TRP A 177 -4.26 -7.48 6.57
N ALA A 178 -3.18 -7.57 5.79
CA ALA A 178 -1.97 -6.80 6.00
C ALA A 178 -2.11 -5.35 5.59
N VAL A 179 -3.20 -4.95 4.92
CA VAL A 179 -3.53 -3.56 4.59
C VAL A 179 -4.98 -3.26 4.95
N ALA A 180 -5.22 -2.17 5.68
CA ALA A 180 -6.58 -1.74 6.02
C ALA A 180 -6.87 -0.29 5.64
N THR A 181 -5.84 0.52 5.46
CA THR A 181 -5.97 1.96 5.24
C THR A 181 -5.14 2.37 4.03
N LEU A 182 -5.69 3.31 3.26
CA LEU A 182 -5.03 4.01 2.17
C LEU A 182 -5.14 5.51 2.43
N ASP A 183 -4.02 6.13 2.73
CA ASP A 183 -3.90 7.53 3.09
C ASP A 183 -3.25 8.33 1.97
N ARG A 184 -3.66 9.60 1.84
CA ARG A 184 -3.01 10.56 0.96
C ARG A 184 -2.25 11.59 1.78
N TYR A 185 -1.05 11.90 1.33
CA TYR A 185 -0.30 13.03 1.83
C TYR A 185 0.25 13.87 0.68
N GLN A 186 0.84 15.01 1.03
CA GLN A 186 1.66 15.79 0.11
C GLN A 186 3.07 15.86 0.66
N ASP A 187 4.03 15.29 -0.07
CA ASP A 187 5.43 15.54 0.18
C ASP A 187 5.76 17.02 -0.11
N HIS A 188 6.22 17.74 0.91
CA HIS A 188 6.59 19.16 0.80
C HIS A 188 8.06 19.34 0.38
N ASP A 189 8.90 18.34 0.61
CA ASP A 189 10.31 18.37 0.22
C ASP A 189 10.49 17.98 -1.24
N ASP A 190 9.54 17.21 -1.78
CA ASP A 190 9.45 16.92 -3.19
C ASP A 190 9.03 18.16 -3.99
N LYS A 191 10.00 18.76 -4.68
CA LYS A 191 9.79 19.93 -5.55
C LYS A 191 9.37 19.54 -6.96
N ASP A 192 9.55 18.28 -7.35
CA ASP A 192 9.25 17.83 -8.70
C ASP A 192 7.75 17.56 -8.84
N PRO A 193 7.05 18.22 -9.77
CA PRO A 193 5.63 17.98 -9.97
C PRO A 193 5.31 16.61 -10.59
N THR A 194 6.31 15.87 -11.04
CA THR A 194 6.19 14.57 -11.70
C THR A 194 6.56 13.39 -10.80
N HIS A 195 6.99 13.66 -9.56
CA HIS A 195 7.36 12.63 -8.59
C HIS A 195 6.14 12.12 -7.81
N GLY A 196 6.16 10.81 -7.55
CA GLY A 196 5.17 10.10 -6.75
C GLY A 196 5.90 9.26 -5.70
N HIS A 197 5.46 9.40 -4.46
CA HIS A 197 6.04 8.72 -3.30
C HIS A 197 4.98 7.86 -2.63
N GLY A 198 5.43 6.74 -2.08
CA GLY A 198 4.60 5.87 -1.26
C GLY A 198 5.37 5.45 -0.01
N ALA A 199 4.61 5.08 1.01
CA ALA A 199 5.16 4.38 2.15
C ALA A 199 4.15 3.37 2.66
N PHE A 200 4.61 2.14 2.88
CA PHE A 200 3.85 1.16 3.63
C PHE A 200 4.33 1.14 5.07
N SER A 201 3.42 1.44 5.99
CA SER A 201 3.71 1.39 7.42
C SER A 201 2.81 0.36 8.11
N TYR A 202 3.31 -0.24 9.18
CA TYR A 202 2.48 -1.13 9.98
C TYR A 202 2.94 -1.23 11.43
N PRO A 203 2.00 -1.31 12.39
CA PRO A 203 2.31 -1.78 13.72
C PRO A 203 2.66 -3.27 13.67
N GLN A 204 3.58 -3.70 14.54
CA GLN A 204 4.13 -5.06 14.57
C GLN A 204 3.05 -6.16 14.49
N ASN A 205 1.88 -5.94 15.12
CA ASN A 205 0.78 -6.91 15.23
C ASN A 205 -0.57 -6.40 14.69
N GLY A 206 -0.60 -5.32 13.91
CA GLY A 206 -1.86 -4.76 13.38
C GLY A 206 -1.85 -4.62 11.86
N PRO A 207 -3.01 -4.28 11.26
CA PRO A 207 -3.11 -4.05 9.83
C PRO A 207 -2.19 -2.90 9.41
N GLY A 208 -1.65 -2.98 8.20
CA GLY A 208 -0.84 -1.93 7.61
C GLY A 208 -1.65 -0.80 7.01
N GLU A 209 -0.93 0.27 6.73
CA GLU A 209 -1.38 1.53 6.15
C GLU A 209 -0.49 1.81 4.94
N ILE A 210 -1.14 2.11 3.81
CA ILE A 210 -0.46 2.58 2.61
C ILE A 210 -0.63 4.09 2.54
N ASP A 211 0.48 4.81 2.53
CA ASP A 211 0.52 6.24 2.30
C ASP A 211 0.91 6.48 0.84
N LEU A 212 0.12 7.28 0.11
CA LEU A 212 0.43 7.72 -1.25
C LEU A 212 0.53 9.24 -1.33
N SER A 213 1.64 9.73 -1.86
CA SER A 213 1.82 11.12 -2.27
C SER A 213 1.91 11.21 -3.77
N TYR A 214 1.15 12.14 -4.33
CA TYR A 214 1.15 12.46 -5.73
C TYR A 214 0.68 13.90 -5.95
N ARG A 215 1.16 14.48 -7.06
CA ARG A 215 0.60 15.71 -7.63
C ARG A 215 -0.32 15.37 -8.78
N ASP A 216 -1.33 16.20 -9.02
CA ASP A 216 -2.38 15.94 -10.01
C ASP A 216 -1.80 15.64 -11.41
N GLN A 217 -0.71 16.32 -11.79
CA GLN A 217 -0.03 16.13 -13.08
C GLN A 217 0.53 14.72 -13.31
N ILE A 218 0.81 13.95 -12.25
CA ILE A 218 1.35 12.59 -12.38
C ILE A 218 0.27 11.60 -12.84
N ILE A 219 -0.99 11.85 -12.47
CA ILE A 219 -2.10 10.95 -12.79
C ILE A 219 -2.31 10.94 -14.31
N GLU A 220 -2.28 12.12 -14.93
CA GLU A 220 -2.45 12.31 -16.37
C GLU A 220 -1.19 11.93 -17.16
N ASN A 221 -0.02 12.42 -16.75
CA ASN A 221 1.20 12.36 -17.57
C ASN A 221 2.07 11.14 -17.30
N GLY A 222 1.70 10.28 -16.35
CA GLY A 222 2.51 9.11 -15.98
C GLY A 222 3.64 9.42 -15.01
N GLY A 223 4.20 10.63 -15.03
CA GLY A 223 5.32 11.00 -14.18
C GLY A 223 6.65 10.37 -14.60
N THR A 224 7.71 10.78 -13.91
CA THR A 224 9.05 10.17 -13.96
C THR A 224 9.58 10.04 -12.53
N THR A 225 10.70 9.35 -12.31
CA THR A 225 11.34 9.30 -10.99
C THR A 225 12.85 9.44 -11.11
N ASP A 226 13.50 9.71 -9.99
CA ASP A 226 14.96 9.54 -9.81
C ASP A 226 15.47 8.11 -10.07
N HIS A 227 14.57 7.14 -10.25
CA HIS A 227 14.85 5.72 -10.51
C HIS A 227 14.43 5.29 -11.93
N ASP A 228 14.00 6.26 -12.75
CA ASP A 228 13.50 6.05 -14.11
C ASP A 228 14.67 5.99 -15.09
N ARG A 229 15.51 4.95 -14.98
CA ARG A 229 16.65 4.78 -15.90
C ARG A 229 16.18 4.12 -17.20
N PRO A 230 16.54 4.68 -18.38
CA PRO A 230 16.33 4.01 -19.65
C PRO A 230 16.91 2.58 -19.64
N GLY A 231 16.06 1.60 -19.92
CA GLY A 231 16.41 0.18 -19.95
C GLY A 231 15.89 -0.65 -18.78
N ASP A 232 15.36 -0.01 -17.73
CA ASP A 232 14.63 -0.68 -16.66
C ASP A 232 13.20 -1.01 -17.12
N PRO A 233 12.66 -2.21 -16.87
CA PRO A 233 11.31 -2.60 -17.29
C PRO A 233 10.19 -1.67 -16.82
N LEU A 234 10.33 -1.08 -15.63
CA LEU A 234 9.36 -0.13 -15.09
C LEU A 234 9.52 1.28 -15.66
N HIS A 235 10.51 1.51 -16.52
CA HIS A 235 10.72 2.80 -17.18
C HIS A 235 9.51 3.21 -18.02
N GLY A 236 9.02 4.44 -17.81
CA GLY A 236 7.86 4.99 -18.54
C GLY A 236 6.50 4.39 -18.17
N VAL A 237 6.41 3.58 -17.12
CA VAL A 237 5.13 3.18 -16.52
C VAL A 237 4.53 4.37 -15.76
N ASN A 238 3.20 4.47 -15.70
CA ASN A 238 2.56 5.47 -14.86
C ASN A 238 2.97 5.24 -13.39
N ARG A 239 3.70 6.22 -12.83
CA ARG A 239 4.32 6.14 -11.51
C ARG A 239 3.29 6.04 -10.40
N PHE A 240 2.15 6.70 -10.51
CA PHE A 240 1.10 6.59 -9.51
C PHE A 240 0.58 5.15 -9.40
N ASP A 241 0.35 4.49 -10.54
CA ASP A 241 -0.04 3.07 -10.56
C ASP A 241 1.09 2.17 -10.03
N GLU A 242 2.33 2.45 -10.43
CA GLU A 242 3.51 1.67 -10.00
C GLU A 242 3.67 1.73 -8.49
N VAL A 243 3.66 2.93 -7.88
CA VAL A 243 3.74 3.10 -6.42
C VAL A 243 2.58 2.41 -5.74
N ALA A 244 1.34 2.62 -6.21
CA ALA A 244 0.19 1.96 -5.60
C ALA A 244 0.32 0.43 -5.60
N ARG A 245 0.86 -0.17 -6.68
CA ARG A 245 1.15 -1.60 -6.76
C ARG A 245 2.33 -2.02 -5.91
N HIS A 246 3.38 -1.21 -5.83
CA HIS A 246 4.53 -1.42 -4.96
C HIS A 246 4.07 -1.54 -3.50
N GLU A 247 3.26 -0.59 -3.02
CA GLU A 247 2.79 -0.60 -1.63
C GLU A 247 1.84 -1.79 -1.33
N ILE A 248 0.98 -2.16 -2.29
CA ILE A 248 0.22 -3.42 -2.20
C ILE A 248 1.16 -4.63 -2.20
N GLY A 249 2.26 -4.57 -2.94
CA GLY A 249 3.32 -5.58 -2.94
C GLY A 249 3.89 -5.83 -1.55
N HIS A 250 4.18 -4.77 -0.78
CA HIS A 250 4.58 -4.90 0.62
C HIS A 250 3.50 -5.58 1.48
N ALA A 251 2.23 -5.20 1.31
CA ALA A 251 1.13 -5.84 2.02
C ALA A 251 1.01 -7.33 1.68
N VAL A 252 1.15 -7.70 0.40
CA VAL A 252 1.13 -9.10 -0.05
C VAL A 252 2.32 -9.89 0.50
N ASP A 253 3.51 -9.31 0.49
CA ASP A 253 4.71 -9.94 1.05
C ASP A 253 4.52 -10.25 2.55
N ARG A 254 3.98 -9.29 3.29
CA ARG A 254 3.65 -9.44 4.70
C ARG A 254 2.61 -10.53 4.94
N GLU A 255 1.59 -10.63 4.09
CA GLU A 255 0.55 -11.65 4.17
C GLU A 255 1.09 -13.07 3.92
N LEU A 256 1.98 -13.23 2.94
CA LEU A 256 2.64 -14.50 2.63
C LEU A 256 3.64 -14.92 3.72
N GLY A 257 4.19 -13.93 4.44
CA GLY A 257 5.08 -14.11 5.58
C GLY A 257 6.54 -14.33 5.19
N LEU A 258 7.41 -14.41 6.21
CA LEU A 258 8.88 -14.48 6.10
C LEU A 258 9.50 -15.43 5.05
N PRO A 259 8.88 -16.56 4.63
CA PRO A 259 9.46 -17.40 3.59
C PRO A 259 9.68 -16.71 2.23
N SER A 260 8.85 -15.74 1.81
CA SER A 260 9.05 -14.99 0.55
C SER A 260 10.31 -14.12 0.61
N PHE A 261 10.47 -13.36 1.70
CA PHE A 261 11.66 -12.55 1.99
C PHE A 261 12.95 -13.38 1.95
N ASN A 262 12.98 -14.52 2.66
CA ASN A 262 14.20 -15.32 2.78
C ASN A 262 14.53 -16.10 1.51
N HIS A 263 13.53 -16.53 0.74
CA HIS A 263 13.76 -17.32 -0.46
C HIS A 263 14.35 -16.48 -1.58
N LEU A 264 13.69 -15.37 -1.93
CA LEU A 264 14.08 -14.56 -3.08
C LEU A 264 15.42 -13.86 -2.84
N ALA A 265 15.67 -13.36 -1.63
CA ALA A 265 16.92 -12.69 -1.27
C ALA A 265 18.17 -13.53 -1.54
N LYS A 266 18.07 -14.87 -1.48
CA LYS A 266 19.23 -15.77 -1.64
C LYS A 266 19.41 -16.29 -3.06
N THR A 267 18.59 -15.86 -4.01
CA THR A 267 18.73 -16.24 -5.41
C THR A 267 19.85 -15.46 -6.14
N PRO A 268 20.36 -15.99 -7.26
CA PRO A 268 21.27 -15.23 -8.14
C PRO A 268 20.61 -13.96 -8.71
N GLU A 269 19.31 -14.03 -9.04
CA GLU A 269 18.52 -12.90 -9.54
C GLU A 269 18.47 -11.74 -8.54
N ALA A 270 18.33 -12.04 -7.24
CA ALA A 270 18.41 -11.02 -6.18
C ALA A 270 19.86 -10.65 -5.78
N GLY A 271 20.87 -11.25 -6.40
CA GLY A 271 22.27 -10.97 -6.08
C GLY A 271 22.72 -11.49 -4.73
N HIS A 272 22.11 -12.57 -4.23
CA HIS A 272 22.41 -13.17 -2.93
C HIS A 272 22.51 -12.08 -1.84
N GLN A 273 21.40 -11.38 -1.61
CA GLN A 273 21.35 -10.28 -0.66
C GLN A 273 21.76 -10.74 0.74
N GLN A 274 22.51 -9.88 1.40
CA GLN A 274 22.84 -10.01 2.82
C GLN A 274 22.36 -8.76 3.54
N ASN A 275 22.04 -8.91 4.82
CA ASN A 275 21.42 -7.87 5.62
C ASN A 275 21.94 -7.91 7.05
N TRP A 276 22.12 -6.73 7.64
CA TRP A 276 22.67 -6.53 8.98
C TRP A 276 21.92 -5.39 9.69
N PHE A 277 21.57 -5.59 10.96
CA PHE A 277 20.69 -4.69 11.72
C PHE A 277 21.12 -4.51 13.19
N ASP A 278 22.26 -5.08 13.56
CA ASP A 278 22.80 -5.02 14.90
C ASP A 278 24.34 -4.89 14.88
N PRO A 279 24.97 -4.48 16.00
CA PRO A 279 26.41 -4.27 16.04
C PRO A 279 27.26 -5.51 15.64
N PRO A 280 26.91 -6.75 16.04
CA PRO A 280 27.61 -7.94 15.54
C PRO A 280 27.52 -8.09 14.01
N GLY A 281 26.36 -7.84 13.42
CA GLY A 281 26.15 -7.86 11.98
C GLY A 281 26.92 -6.75 11.26
N TYR A 282 26.90 -5.52 11.77
CA TYR A 282 27.70 -4.42 11.21
C TYR A 282 29.20 -4.75 11.21
N ARG A 283 29.69 -5.38 12.29
CA ARG A 283 31.08 -5.84 12.35
C ARG A 283 31.37 -6.87 11.27
N GLN A 284 30.50 -7.87 11.09
CA GLN A 284 30.63 -8.86 10.02
C GLN A 284 30.69 -8.18 8.65
N ALA A 285 29.81 -7.21 8.38
CA ALA A 285 29.80 -6.45 7.13
C ALA A 285 31.11 -5.68 6.92
N ALA A 286 31.56 -4.93 7.93
CA ALA A 286 32.79 -4.14 7.86
C ALA A 286 34.05 -5.03 7.67
N GLU A 287 34.15 -6.12 8.41
CA GLU A 287 35.23 -7.11 8.26
C GLU A 287 35.23 -7.73 6.87
N GLN A 288 34.04 -8.03 6.32
CA GLN A 288 33.91 -8.57 4.98
C GLN A 288 34.31 -7.54 3.91
N MET A 289 33.84 -6.29 4.00
CA MET A 289 34.25 -5.20 3.09
C MET A 289 35.77 -5.04 3.05
N VAL A 290 36.42 -4.99 4.23
CA VAL A 290 37.88 -4.85 4.35
C VAL A 290 38.61 -6.09 3.85
N THR A 291 38.09 -7.29 4.08
CA THR A 291 38.72 -8.53 3.60
C THR A 291 38.60 -8.66 2.08
N ASP A 292 37.39 -8.45 1.54
CA ASP A 292 37.09 -8.61 0.12
C ASP A 292 37.79 -7.56 -0.74
N SER A 293 38.10 -6.37 -0.21
CA SER A 293 38.83 -5.35 -0.97
C SER A 293 40.28 -5.74 -1.26
N GLY A 294 40.93 -6.51 -0.37
CA GLY A 294 42.37 -6.78 -0.42
C GLY A 294 43.25 -5.52 -0.49
N GLY A 295 42.66 -4.35 -0.21
CA GLY A 295 43.21 -3.03 -0.50
C GLY A 295 44.13 -2.50 0.59
N PRO A 296 44.52 -1.22 0.50
CA PRO A 296 45.30 -0.54 1.53
C PRO A 296 44.79 -0.74 2.97
N ILE A 297 43.47 -0.66 3.23
CA ILE A 297 42.89 -0.82 4.57
C ILE A 297 43.05 -2.26 5.06
N HIS A 298 42.92 -3.25 4.18
CA HIS A 298 43.18 -4.66 4.51
C HIS A 298 44.63 -4.87 4.99
N ARG A 299 45.57 -4.18 4.36
CA ARG A 299 47.02 -4.33 4.60
C ARG A 299 47.56 -3.53 5.79
N LEU A 300 46.74 -2.74 6.47
CA LEU A 300 47.14 -2.03 7.68
C LEU A 300 47.62 -2.98 8.79
N PRO A 301 48.46 -2.51 9.73
CA PRO A 301 48.75 -3.23 10.97
C PRO A 301 47.46 -3.67 11.67
N ALA A 302 47.48 -4.85 12.32
CA ALA A 302 46.27 -5.45 12.86
C ALA A 302 45.50 -4.54 13.84
N SER A 303 46.22 -3.75 14.65
CA SER A 303 45.62 -2.77 15.58
C SER A 303 44.93 -1.62 14.85
N GLU A 304 45.56 -1.07 13.81
CA GLU A 304 45.01 0.03 13.00
C GLU A 304 43.83 -0.44 12.16
N ARG A 305 43.95 -1.62 11.52
CA ARG A 305 42.83 -2.24 10.78
C ARG A 305 41.63 -2.45 11.69
N ARG A 306 41.85 -2.94 12.92
CA ARG A 306 40.79 -3.10 13.92
C ARG A 306 40.15 -1.76 14.27
N HIS A 307 40.94 -0.70 14.46
CA HIS A 307 40.42 0.64 14.75
C HIS A 307 39.56 1.18 13.60
N VAL A 308 39.98 1.00 12.34
CA VAL A 308 39.19 1.38 11.16
C VAL A 308 37.88 0.60 11.09
N ILE A 309 37.91 -0.71 11.34
CA ILE A 309 36.69 -1.56 11.38
C ILE A 309 35.75 -1.11 12.51
N ASP A 310 36.27 -0.83 13.70
CA ASP A 310 35.46 -0.33 14.82
C ASP A 310 34.79 1.02 14.46
N ALA A 311 35.51 1.90 13.77
CA ALA A 311 34.96 3.16 13.28
C ALA A 311 33.91 2.97 12.16
N MET A 312 34.07 1.98 11.28
CA MET A 312 33.04 1.60 10.30
C MET A 312 31.76 1.14 11.00
N VAL A 313 31.87 0.29 12.03
CA VAL A 313 30.72 -0.18 12.83
C VAL A 313 29.98 0.98 13.46
N MET A 314 30.70 1.92 14.10
CA MET A 314 30.10 3.14 14.67
C MET A 314 29.40 3.98 13.60
N SER A 315 30.00 4.12 12.41
CA SER A 315 29.37 4.81 11.28
C SER A 315 28.10 4.12 10.79
N MET A 316 28.09 2.79 10.74
CA MET A 316 26.91 2.00 10.36
C MET A 316 25.78 2.15 11.37
N GLU A 317 26.10 2.07 12.66
CA GLU A 317 25.15 2.16 13.78
C GLU A 317 24.53 3.57 13.88
N HIS A 318 25.34 4.61 13.78
CA HIS A 318 24.90 6.00 13.94
C HIS A 318 24.48 6.68 12.63
N SER A 319 24.60 6.00 11.50
CA SER A 319 24.35 6.59 10.18
C SER A 319 25.16 7.87 9.93
N ASP A 320 26.42 7.85 10.36
CA ASP A 320 27.32 9.01 10.32
C ASP A 320 28.73 8.59 9.90
N THR A 321 29.18 9.02 8.71
CA THR A 321 30.51 8.70 8.20
C THR A 321 31.65 9.41 8.94
N SER A 322 31.37 10.33 9.88
CA SER A 322 32.39 11.11 10.59
C SER A 322 33.33 10.23 11.43
N TYR A 323 32.83 9.14 12.02
CA TYR A 323 33.66 8.17 12.76
C TYR A 323 34.68 7.51 11.84
N PHE A 324 34.22 6.95 10.73
CA PHE A 324 35.08 6.35 9.71
C PHE A 324 36.08 7.34 9.11
N ARG A 325 35.65 8.56 8.76
CA ARG A 325 36.54 9.59 8.19
C ARG A 325 37.70 9.92 9.12
N ARG A 326 37.44 10.12 10.42
CA ARG A 326 38.51 10.39 11.41
C ARG A 326 39.50 9.23 11.52
N ALA A 327 39.02 7.99 11.53
CA ALA A 327 39.90 6.81 11.57
C ALA A 327 40.74 6.68 10.29
N ILE A 328 40.17 7.01 9.12
CA ILE A 328 40.89 7.02 7.84
C ILE A 328 41.93 8.14 7.79
N ASP A 329 41.61 9.34 8.26
CA ASP A 329 42.58 10.45 8.28
C ASP A 329 43.80 10.10 9.15
N HIS A 330 43.59 9.44 10.29
CA HIS A 330 44.69 8.92 11.12
C HIS A 330 45.48 7.81 10.42
N ALA A 331 44.80 6.80 9.84
CA ALA A 331 45.46 5.70 9.14
C ALA A 331 46.18 6.15 7.84
N HIS A 332 45.77 7.28 7.25
CA HIS A 332 46.38 7.83 6.04
C HIS A 332 47.81 8.32 6.25
N GLU A 333 48.15 8.70 7.47
CA GLU A 333 49.54 9.00 7.87
C GLU A 333 50.46 7.78 7.68
N HIS A 334 49.89 6.57 7.57
CA HIS A 334 50.58 5.30 7.40
C HIS A 334 50.39 4.64 6.02
N GLY A 335 49.71 5.29 5.08
CA GLY A 335 49.54 4.77 3.72
C GLY A 335 48.37 5.36 2.93
N ASP A 336 48.23 4.97 1.67
CA ASP A 336 47.22 5.52 0.75
C ASP A 336 45.83 4.88 0.92
N VAL A 337 45.29 4.91 2.14
CA VAL A 337 43.99 4.29 2.50
C VAL A 337 42.78 4.97 1.87
N LYS A 338 42.91 6.22 1.41
CA LYS A 338 41.83 6.97 0.75
C LYS A 338 41.55 6.46 -0.68
N ASN A 339 42.51 5.75 -1.28
CA ASN A 339 42.33 5.07 -2.56
C ASN A 339 41.76 3.64 -2.41
N ASP A 340 41.45 3.18 -1.19
CA ASP A 340 40.82 1.88 -0.98
C ASP A 340 39.34 1.89 -1.46
N PRO A 341 38.87 0.85 -2.18
CA PRO A 341 37.46 0.72 -2.53
C PRO A 341 36.49 0.82 -1.33
N VAL A 342 36.90 0.35 -0.15
CA VAL A 342 36.11 0.46 1.10
C VAL A 342 35.88 1.91 1.47
N TYR A 343 36.87 2.79 1.29
CA TYR A 343 36.71 4.22 1.58
C TYR A 343 35.60 4.80 0.73
N HIS A 344 35.65 4.60 -0.59
CA HIS A 344 34.64 5.14 -1.49
C HIS A 344 33.25 4.54 -1.27
N ALA A 345 33.16 3.24 -0.98
CA ALA A 345 31.89 2.58 -0.67
C ALA A 345 31.28 3.19 0.60
N MET A 346 32.02 3.27 1.70
CA MET A 346 31.53 3.78 2.99
C MET A 346 31.09 5.24 2.93
N ILE A 347 31.79 6.08 2.17
CA ILE A 347 31.43 7.51 2.04
C ILE A 347 30.11 7.71 1.29
N LYS A 348 29.73 6.78 0.42
CA LYS A 348 28.53 6.85 -0.42
C LYS A 348 27.41 5.94 0.04
N SER A 349 27.58 5.20 1.12
CA SER A 349 26.67 4.12 1.51
C SER A 349 25.53 4.53 2.45
N LEU A 350 25.45 5.78 2.90
CA LEU A 350 24.40 6.21 3.84
C LEU A 350 23.07 6.46 3.13
N ALA A 351 21.95 6.10 3.77
CA ALA A 351 20.62 6.14 3.14
C ALA A 351 20.22 7.54 2.63
N VAL A 352 20.72 8.60 3.28
CA VAL A 352 20.46 10.01 2.88
C VAL A 352 20.98 10.34 1.48
N ASP A 353 21.96 9.58 0.99
CA ASP A 353 22.59 9.77 -0.31
C ASP A 353 22.01 8.85 -1.40
N ASN A 354 20.90 8.14 -1.14
CA ASN A 354 20.29 7.16 -2.04
C ASN A 354 21.31 6.16 -2.62
N PRO A 355 22.04 5.44 -1.76
CA PRO A 355 23.25 4.68 -2.10
C PRO A 355 22.99 3.51 -3.07
N TRP A 356 21.75 3.05 -3.15
CA TRP A 356 21.33 2.03 -4.12
C TRP A 356 21.39 2.52 -5.58
N LEU A 357 21.54 3.83 -5.83
CA LEU A 357 21.67 4.41 -7.18
C LEU A 357 23.13 4.60 -7.64
N ASP A 358 24.05 4.78 -6.68
CA ASP A 358 25.45 5.17 -6.93
C ASP A 358 26.39 4.73 -5.79
N THR A 359 26.52 3.41 -5.61
CA THR A 359 27.57 2.82 -4.76
C THR A 359 28.65 2.16 -5.59
N LYS A 360 29.88 2.14 -5.06
CA LYS A 360 30.98 1.39 -5.66
C LYS A 360 31.02 -0.03 -5.11
N ALA A 361 31.11 -1.00 -6.01
CA ALA A 361 31.27 -2.40 -5.65
C ALA A 361 32.67 -2.69 -5.07
N ILE A 362 32.73 -3.55 -4.06
CA ILE A 362 33.94 -4.17 -3.52
C ILE A 362 33.87 -5.64 -3.89
N ALA A 363 34.85 -6.13 -4.66
CA ALA A 363 34.87 -7.50 -5.19
C ALA A 363 33.54 -7.94 -5.86
N GLY A 364 32.90 -7.01 -6.59
CA GLY A 364 31.62 -7.24 -7.27
C GLY A 364 30.40 -7.26 -6.35
N ARG A 365 30.48 -6.69 -5.15
CA ARG A 365 29.34 -6.54 -4.21
C ARG A 365 29.19 -5.10 -3.74
N HIS A 366 27.97 -4.58 -3.78
CA HIS A 366 27.60 -3.27 -3.25
C HIS A 366 27.21 -3.41 -1.79
N TYR A 367 27.51 -2.39 -0.98
CA TYR A 367 27.14 -2.31 0.43
C TYR A 367 26.51 -0.95 0.69
N HIS A 368 25.37 -0.95 1.36
CA HIS A 368 24.66 0.29 1.64
C HIS A 368 23.73 0.18 2.83
N GLN A 369 23.39 1.34 3.38
CA GLN A 369 22.32 1.52 4.32
C GLN A 369 21.00 1.69 3.56
N ALA A 370 20.05 0.79 3.79
CA ALA A 370 18.70 0.89 3.23
C ALA A 370 17.84 1.90 4.00
N TYR A 371 17.97 1.90 5.33
CA TYR A 371 17.21 2.78 6.22
C TYR A 371 18.09 3.25 7.36
N LYS A 372 17.93 4.51 7.76
CA LYS A 372 18.68 5.17 8.86
C LYS A 372 18.42 4.56 10.25
N GLY A 373 17.54 3.57 10.33
CA GLY A 373 16.96 3.04 11.56
C GLY A 373 15.74 3.86 11.95
N THR A 374 14.60 3.21 12.11
CA THR A 374 13.41 3.85 12.68
C THR A 374 13.56 3.79 14.20
N LEU A 375 13.88 4.93 14.82
CA LEU A 375 13.98 5.10 16.28
C LEU A 375 12.75 4.56 17.06
N GLN A 376 11.62 4.32 16.40
CA GLN A 376 10.37 3.87 17.00
C GLN A 376 10.33 2.39 17.42
N LEU A 377 11.23 1.53 16.95
CA LEU A 377 11.17 0.08 17.27
C LEU A 377 12.48 -0.51 17.84
N GLY A 378 13.46 0.34 18.19
CA GLY A 378 14.74 -0.13 18.75
C GLY A 378 15.61 -0.94 17.80
N ALA A 379 15.23 -1.05 16.52
CA ALA A 379 16.05 -1.63 15.47
C ALA A 379 17.06 -0.57 14.99
N GLY A 380 18.34 -0.97 14.89
CA GLY A 380 19.39 -0.11 14.35
C GLY A 380 19.20 0.17 12.86
N ALA A 381 20.14 0.92 12.30
CA ALA A 381 20.29 1.09 10.85
C ALA A 381 20.23 -0.25 10.11
N GLN A 382 19.48 -0.33 9.00
CA GLN A 382 19.46 -1.55 8.22
C GLN A 382 20.45 -1.45 7.07
N TRP A 383 21.46 -2.32 7.10
CA TRP A 383 22.48 -2.42 6.07
C TRP A 383 22.24 -3.63 5.20
N PHE A 384 22.47 -3.48 3.90
CA PHE A 384 22.28 -4.50 2.90
C PHE A 384 23.50 -4.60 1.98
N SER A 385 23.64 -5.74 1.33
CA SER A 385 24.56 -5.89 0.21
C SER A 385 23.95 -6.75 -0.88
N TYR A 386 24.39 -6.56 -2.11
CA TYR A 386 23.99 -7.36 -3.26
C TYR A 386 25.13 -7.46 -4.29
N ARG A 387 25.09 -8.49 -5.13
CA ARG A 387 26.06 -8.66 -6.21
C ARG A 387 25.80 -7.69 -7.37
N GLU A 388 26.86 -7.05 -7.85
CA GLU A 388 26.79 -6.06 -8.94
C GLU A 388 26.24 -6.66 -10.23
N ASP A 389 26.59 -7.89 -10.56
CA ASP A 389 26.13 -8.54 -11.78
C ASP A 389 24.62 -8.80 -11.76
N ALA A 390 24.04 -9.07 -10.59
CA ALA A 390 22.60 -9.13 -10.43
C ALA A 390 21.93 -7.76 -10.65
N TRP A 391 22.45 -6.69 -10.04
CA TRP A 391 21.92 -5.34 -10.25
C TRP A 391 21.99 -4.89 -11.72
N LYS A 392 23.03 -5.28 -12.46
CA LYS A 392 23.18 -4.95 -13.89
C LYS A 392 22.26 -5.77 -14.80
N LYS A 393 21.94 -7.03 -14.43
CA LYS A 393 21.24 -7.98 -15.32
C LYS A 393 19.78 -8.22 -14.96
N HIS A 394 19.45 -8.12 -13.67
CA HIS A 394 18.24 -8.67 -13.05
C HIS A 394 17.48 -7.61 -12.27
N ARG A 395 17.54 -6.34 -12.68
CA ARG A 395 16.74 -5.29 -12.07
C ARG A 395 15.49 -4.98 -12.88
N VAL A 396 14.37 -4.78 -12.18
CA VAL A 396 13.14 -4.18 -12.76
C VAL A 396 13.05 -2.68 -12.52
N SER A 397 13.74 -2.19 -11.49
CA SER A 397 13.97 -0.79 -11.14
C SER A 397 15.26 -0.65 -10.32
N GLU A 398 15.79 0.56 -10.18
CA GLU A 398 16.98 0.81 -9.34
C GLU A 398 16.69 0.60 -7.85
N TYR A 399 15.48 0.94 -7.45
CA TYR A 399 15.01 0.91 -6.08
C TYR A 399 14.88 -0.52 -5.54
N GLN A 400 14.68 -1.49 -6.42
CA GLN A 400 14.56 -2.93 -6.11
C GLN A 400 15.69 -3.46 -5.22
N PHE A 401 16.91 -2.94 -5.35
CA PHE A 401 18.07 -3.40 -4.58
C PHE A 401 18.32 -2.63 -3.28
N ARG A 402 17.43 -1.69 -2.91
CA ARG A 402 17.50 -0.96 -1.64
C ARG A 402 17.38 -1.90 -0.45
N SER A 403 16.41 -2.80 -0.43
CA SER A 403 16.24 -3.80 0.64
C SER A 403 15.54 -5.04 0.07
N THR A 404 15.49 -6.13 0.84
CA THR A 404 14.72 -7.31 0.41
C THR A 404 13.22 -7.02 0.30
N GLN A 405 12.69 -6.13 1.15
CA GLN A 405 11.28 -5.72 1.11
C GLN A 405 10.98 -4.94 -0.17
N GLU A 406 11.86 -4.02 -0.54
CA GLU A 406 11.74 -3.27 -1.79
C GLU A 406 11.90 -4.20 -3.00
N TRP A 407 12.76 -5.21 -2.89
CA TRP A 407 12.96 -6.17 -3.97
C TRP A 407 11.67 -6.89 -4.37
N PHE A 408 10.91 -7.36 -3.38
CA PHE A 408 9.63 -8.04 -3.61
C PHE A 408 8.58 -7.06 -4.16
N ALA A 409 8.44 -5.89 -3.55
CA ALA A 409 7.43 -4.90 -3.94
C ALA A 409 7.61 -4.42 -5.39
N GLU A 410 8.86 -4.17 -5.79
CA GLU A 410 9.20 -3.80 -7.17
C GLU A 410 8.95 -4.96 -8.14
N ALA A 411 9.31 -6.19 -7.77
CA ALA A 411 8.98 -7.37 -8.58
C ALA A 411 7.46 -7.58 -8.73
N TYR A 412 6.70 -7.32 -7.66
CA TYR A 412 5.23 -7.36 -7.65
C TYR A 412 4.64 -6.29 -8.58
N ALA A 413 5.12 -5.05 -8.48
CA ALA A 413 4.72 -3.98 -9.39
C ALA A 413 5.00 -4.35 -10.84
N ALA A 414 6.21 -4.84 -11.16
CA ALA A 414 6.56 -5.31 -12.49
C ALA A 414 5.66 -6.46 -12.98
N PHE A 415 5.32 -7.41 -12.12
CA PHE A 415 4.45 -8.53 -12.48
C PHE A 415 3.04 -8.10 -12.90
N TYR A 416 2.44 -7.17 -12.14
CA TYR A 416 1.07 -6.71 -12.39
C TYR A 416 0.97 -5.49 -13.31
N THR A 417 2.09 -4.98 -13.83
CA THR A 417 2.07 -3.90 -14.82
C THR A 417 1.44 -4.39 -16.12
N PRO A 418 0.34 -3.79 -16.59
CA PRO A 418 -0.23 -4.16 -17.87
C PRO A 418 0.67 -3.65 -19.00
N VAL A 419 1.04 -4.54 -19.92
CA VAL A 419 1.73 -4.18 -21.16
C VAL A 419 0.83 -4.55 -22.34
N PRO A 420 0.43 -3.58 -23.19
CA PRO A 420 -0.44 -3.84 -24.33
C PRO A 420 0.06 -5.00 -25.20
N GLY A 421 -0.81 -5.98 -25.45
CA GLY A 421 -0.50 -7.14 -26.30
C GLY A 421 0.43 -8.19 -25.68
N LYS A 422 0.87 -8.02 -24.42
CA LYS A 422 1.69 -9.02 -23.71
C LYS A 422 0.92 -9.70 -22.57
N PRO A 423 1.28 -10.94 -22.19
CA PRO A 423 0.69 -11.58 -21.02
C PRO A 423 1.05 -10.83 -19.72
N LYS A 424 0.25 -11.06 -18.67
CA LYS A 424 0.58 -10.63 -17.30
C LYS A 424 1.95 -11.19 -16.90
N GLY A 425 2.74 -10.39 -16.18
CA GLY A 425 4.08 -10.78 -15.75
C GLY A 425 5.18 -10.52 -16.77
N ALA A 426 4.87 -10.06 -17.98
CA ALA A 426 5.86 -9.96 -19.06
C ALA A 426 7.07 -9.05 -18.74
N LEU A 427 6.88 -7.94 -18.00
CA LEU A 427 8.01 -7.09 -17.58
C LEU A 427 8.93 -7.80 -16.59
N LEU A 428 8.35 -8.56 -15.67
CA LEU A 428 9.12 -9.34 -14.70
C LEU A 428 9.84 -10.50 -15.40
N GLU A 429 9.14 -11.24 -16.27
CA GLU A 429 9.69 -12.39 -16.99
C GLU A 429 10.93 -12.04 -17.81
N GLU A 430 10.96 -10.84 -18.40
CA GLU A 430 12.08 -10.38 -19.23
C GLU A 430 13.41 -10.30 -18.46
N LYS A 431 13.38 -9.85 -17.20
CA LYS A 431 14.61 -9.67 -16.38
C LYS A 431 14.82 -10.75 -15.34
N LEU A 432 13.72 -11.34 -14.88
CA LEU A 432 13.62 -12.18 -13.70
C LEU A 432 12.74 -13.41 -13.99
N PRO A 433 13.11 -14.28 -14.94
CA PRO A 433 12.29 -15.40 -15.37
C PRO A 433 12.03 -16.45 -14.28
N GLU A 434 12.99 -16.70 -13.37
CA GLU A 434 12.77 -17.66 -12.28
C GLU A 434 11.86 -17.07 -11.21
N THR A 435 12.05 -15.79 -10.88
CA THR A 435 11.14 -15.07 -9.99
C THR A 435 9.74 -14.98 -10.60
N HIS A 436 9.60 -14.73 -11.91
CA HIS A 436 8.32 -14.76 -12.59
C HIS A 436 7.60 -16.10 -12.40
N LYS A 437 8.29 -17.23 -12.63
CA LYS A 437 7.73 -18.57 -12.36
C LYS A 437 7.30 -18.73 -10.91
N TRP A 438 8.13 -18.24 -9.97
CA TRP A 438 7.80 -18.28 -8.55
C TRP A 438 6.56 -17.44 -8.22
N PHE A 439 6.44 -16.23 -8.79
CA PHE A 439 5.27 -15.35 -8.63
C PHE A 439 3.99 -16.00 -9.16
N VAL A 440 4.05 -16.60 -10.35
CA VAL A 440 2.90 -17.36 -10.91
C VAL A 440 2.47 -18.47 -9.95
N ALA A 441 3.42 -19.21 -9.38
CA ALA A 441 3.11 -20.35 -8.51
C ALA A 441 2.63 -19.96 -7.10
N HIS A 442 3.18 -18.89 -6.52
CA HIS A 442 3.02 -18.60 -5.09
C HIS A 442 2.26 -17.30 -4.80
N VAL A 443 2.38 -16.30 -5.66
CA VAL A 443 1.76 -14.98 -5.47
C VAL A 443 0.42 -14.91 -6.20
N ASP A 444 0.42 -15.15 -7.50
CA ASP A 444 -0.77 -15.09 -8.34
C ASP A 444 -1.73 -16.26 -8.07
N ASN A 445 -1.18 -17.43 -7.73
CA ASN A 445 -1.94 -18.64 -7.41
C ASN A 445 -1.90 -18.99 -5.91
N LYS A 446 -2.32 -18.05 -5.04
CA LYS A 446 -2.27 -18.15 -3.56
C LYS A 446 -2.83 -19.46 -2.97
N ARG A 447 -3.64 -20.24 -3.70
CA ARG A 447 -4.14 -21.56 -3.27
C ARG A 447 -3.02 -22.57 -2.99
N ALA A 448 -1.81 -22.40 -3.54
CA ALA A 448 -0.66 -23.23 -3.26
C ALA A 448 -0.02 -22.94 -1.89
N VAL A 449 0.23 -21.66 -1.58
CA VAL A 449 0.94 -21.24 -0.35
C VAL A 449 0.10 -21.43 0.91
N ALA A 450 -1.21 -21.21 0.84
CA ALA A 450 -2.11 -21.43 1.99
C ALA A 450 -2.13 -22.90 2.46
N LYS A 451 -1.82 -23.86 1.58
CA LYS A 451 -1.67 -25.28 1.94
C LYS A 451 -0.33 -25.56 2.62
N GLU A 452 0.75 -24.94 2.16
CA GLU A 452 2.10 -25.13 2.70
C GLU A 452 2.28 -24.44 4.05
N SER A 453 1.81 -23.20 4.19
CA SER A 453 1.86 -22.45 5.47
C SER A 453 1.03 -23.12 6.57
N LYS A 454 -0.18 -23.62 6.25
CA LYS A 454 -0.98 -24.43 7.20
C LYS A 454 -0.33 -25.77 7.54
N ALA A 455 0.39 -26.39 6.61
CA ALA A 455 1.12 -27.64 6.85
C ALA A 455 2.37 -27.43 7.71
N ALA A 456 3.12 -26.35 7.49
CA ALA A 456 4.27 -25.95 8.29
C ALA A 456 3.84 -25.62 9.74
N HIS A 457 2.78 -24.82 9.90
CA HIS A 457 2.27 -24.45 11.21
C HIS A 457 1.66 -25.63 12.01
N LYS A 458 1.18 -26.67 11.32
CA LYS A 458 0.79 -27.95 11.96
C LYS A 458 2.00 -28.80 12.38
N LYS A 459 3.10 -28.78 11.63
CA LYS A 459 4.33 -29.52 11.98
C LYS A 459 4.99 -28.95 13.23
N ASP A 460 4.99 -27.63 13.40
CA ASP A 460 5.57 -26.98 14.59
C ASP A 460 4.74 -27.17 15.86
N LYS A 461 3.46 -27.50 15.72
CA LYS A 461 2.54 -27.82 16.83
C LYS A 461 2.39 -29.32 17.08
N ALA A 462 3.04 -30.18 16.30
CA ALA A 462 3.05 -31.60 16.59
C ALA A 462 3.89 -31.84 17.86
N PRO A 463 3.35 -32.52 18.89
CA PRO A 463 4.12 -32.81 20.09
C PRO A 463 5.36 -33.62 19.68
N LYS A 464 6.55 -33.10 20.00
CA LYS A 464 7.80 -33.84 19.83
C LYS A 464 7.64 -35.13 20.65
N LYS A 465 7.68 -36.28 19.98
CA LYS A 465 7.67 -37.57 20.69
C LYS A 465 8.88 -37.61 21.63
N PRO A 466 8.70 -38.10 22.86
CA PRO A 466 9.76 -38.18 23.86
C PRO A 466 10.91 -39.08 23.40
#